data_AF-A0A4Q3UMM7-F1
#
_entry.id   AF-A0A4Q3UMM7-F1
#
_cell.length_a   1.000
_cell.length_b   1.000
_cell.length_c   1.000
_cell.angle_alpha   90.00
_cell.angle_beta   90.00
_cell.angle_gamma   90.00
#
_symmetry.space_group_name_H-M   'P 1'
#
loop_
_entity.id
_entity.type
_entity.pdbx_description
1 polymer ?
#
loop_
_entity_poly.entity_id
_entity_poly.type
_entity_poly.pdbx_seq_one_letter_code
_entity_poly.pdbx_strand_id
1 'polypeptide(L)'
;YEAGHSTWVVETTPECWEAGGFGDLSEEDSARRLAEIFKDDLGGRPFLTNRSLWRNFPVITCGKWNHDNIVLLGDSKASAHWSIGSGTKLAMECAISLSDAVVAHGSDLTGVFTQYEAERRTPVEITQHNAEVSLRWFENIDMHWRKTGKHFAFSCMSRSKSITWDNIRLRDPAFLEACEDDFYHRYQQETGHDLGGERPTPMFTPLTLRGMTLANRVTMAPMAQYSAVDGMPGEWHKAHYGARAMGGVGLIMTEMTCPSPDARITDGCTGIWNDAQAQAWRGIVDFVHAQGDAKIGLQIGHAGRKGSSRVPADGIDLPKQADNWPIYSASPIPLIEGTSAIPAEIDRAQMDKVRDEFVAAARRGADAGFDILELHCAHGYLLASFLSPLTNTRTDEYGGSVENRLRYPLEVF
;
A
#
# COMPACT_ATOMS: atom_id res chain seq x y z
N TYR A 1 -6.68 -27.06 -23.75
CA TYR A 1 -7.42 -26.25 -24.72
C TYR A 1 -7.85 -27.13 -25.86
N GLU A 2 -9.14 -27.20 -26.12
CA GLU A 2 -9.72 -27.97 -27.21
C GLU A 2 -10.10 -27.00 -28.34
N ALA A 3 -9.79 -27.36 -29.58
CA ALA A 3 -10.15 -26.52 -30.72
C ALA A 3 -11.68 -26.30 -30.76
N GLY A 4 -12.10 -25.06 -31.02
CA GLY A 4 -13.51 -24.69 -31.04
C GLY A 4 -14.14 -24.41 -29.66
N HIS A 5 -13.39 -24.57 -28.56
CA HIS A 5 -13.86 -24.34 -27.19
C HIS A 5 -13.04 -23.25 -26.48
N SER A 6 -13.69 -22.55 -25.54
CA SER A 6 -13.05 -21.55 -24.67
C SER A 6 -13.31 -21.90 -23.20
N THR A 7 -12.32 -21.70 -22.34
CA THR A 7 -12.50 -21.82 -20.89
C THR A 7 -13.06 -20.52 -20.32
N TRP A 8 -14.13 -20.63 -19.54
CA TRP A 8 -14.71 -19.52 -18.79
C TRP A 8 -14.47 -19.73 -17.30
N VAL A 9 -14.07 -18.67 -16.62
CA VAL A 9 -14.01 -18.62 -15.16
C VAL A 9 -14.96 -17.52 -14.74
N VAL A 10 -15.99 -17.88 -13.98
CA VAL A 10 -16.97 -16.92 -13.46
C VAL A 10 -16.64 -16.66 -12.00
N GLU A 11 -16.48 -15.38 -11.69
CA GLU A 11 -16.21 -14.88 -10.34
C GLU A 11 -17.22 -13.78 -10.03
N THR A 12 -17.65 -13.71 -8.77
CA THR A 12 -18.66 -12.76 -8.32
C THR A 12 -18.50 -12.53 -6.82
N THR A 13 -18.97 -11.37 -6.33
CA THR A 13 -19.03 -11.12 -4.89
C THR A 13 -20.02 -12.08 -4.21
N PRO A 14 -19.88 -12.31 -2.89
CA PRO A 14 -20.83 -13.11 -2.12
C PRO A 14 -22.27 -12.62 -2.26
N GLU A 15 -22.49 -11.30 -2.23
CA GLU A 15 -23.82 -10.70 -2.31
C GLU A 15 -24.48 -10.98 -3.67
N CYS A 16 -23.71 -10.90 -4.75
CA CYS A 16 -24.20 -11.19 -6.09
C CYS A 16 -24.40 -12.70 -6.31
N TRP A 17 -23.57 -13.55 -5.68
CA TRP A 17 -23.77 -15.00 -5.69
C TRP A 17 -25.05 -15.42 -4.96
N GLU A 18 -25.31 -14.84 -3.79
CA GLU A 18 -26.53 -15.06 -3.00
C GLU A 18 -27.78 -14.54 -3.73
N ALA A 19 -27.74 -13.30 -4.23
CA ALA A 19 -28.84 -12.73 -5.04
C ALA A 19 -29.08 -13.51 -6.34
N GLY A 20 -28.01 -14.11 -6.89
CA GLY A 20 -28.05 -15.03 -8.02
C GLY A 20 -28.65 -16.39 -7.68
N GLY A 21 -28.86 -16.72 -6.40
CA GLY A 21 -29.48 -17.98 -5.97
C GLY A 21 -28.67 -19.22 -6.37
N PHE A 22 -27.33 -19.10 -6.43
CA PHE A 22 -26.46 -20.19 -6.87
C PHE A 22 -26.21 -21.27 -5.80
N GLY A 23 -26.48 -20.98 -4.53
CA GLY A 23 -26.13 -21.86 -3.41
C GLY A 23 -26.80 -23.24 -3.40
N ASP A 24 -28.03 -23.32 -3.91
CA ASP A 24 -28.80 -24.56 -3.93
C ASP A 24 -28.78 -25.24 -5.31
N LEU A 25 -28.07 -24.68 -6.28
CA LEU A 25 -28.06 -25.20 -7.65
C LEU A 25 -27.05 -26.34 -7.79
N SER A 26 -27.44 -27.35 -8.56
CA SER A 26 -26.49 -28.33 -9.08
C SER A 26 -25.48 -27.68 -10.02
N GLU A 27 -24.40 -28.38 -10.37
CA GLU A 27 -23.44 -27.93 -11.38
C GLU A 27 -24.13 -27.65 -12.73
N GLU A 28 -25.06 -28.51 -13.14
CA GLU A 28 -25.81 -28.36 -14.39
C GLU A 28 -26.81 -27.19 -14.34
N ASP A 29 -27.50 -27.00 -13.22
CA ASP A 29 -28.43 -25.88 -13.04
C ASP A 29 -27.67 -24.54 -12.99
N SER A 30 -26.51 -24.52 -12.33
CA SER A 30 -25.60 -23.35 -12.33
C SER A 30 -25.15 -23.02 -13.74
N ALA A 31 -24.72 -24.02 -14.51
CA ALA A 31 -24.30 -23.84 -15.90
C ALA A 31 -25.45 -23.30 -16.78
N ARG A 32 -26.67 -23.84 -16.64
CA ARG A 32 -27.85 -23.33 -17.35
C ARG A 32 -28.16 -21.89 -16.98
N ARG A 33 -28.12 -21.56 -15.68
CA ARG A 33 -28.37 -20.19 -15.22
C ARG A 33 -27.32 -19.20 -15.74
N LEU A 34 -26.04 -19.58 -15.68
CA LEU A 34 -24.97 -18.77 -16.25
C LEU A 34 -25.12 -18.61 -17.76
N ALA A 35 -25.56 -19.65 -18.48
CA ALA A 35 -25.80 -19.56 -19.91
C ALA A 35 -26.94 -18.58 -20.26
N GLU A 36 -27.96 -18.45 -19.41
CA GLU A 36 -28.99 -17.41 -19.56
C GLU A 36 -28.46 -16.01 -19.22
N ILE A 37 -27.65 -15.88 -18.17
CA ILE A 37 -27.03 -14.59 -17.78
C ILE A 37 -26.11 -14.06 -18.89
N PHE A 38 -25.28 -14.94 -19.47
CA PHE A 38 -24.30 -14.62 -20.50
C PHE A 38 -24.76 -15.00 -21.91
N LYS A 39 -26.08 -15.06 -22.14
CA LYS A 39 -26.66 -15.56 -23.39
C LYS A 39 -26.15 -14.82 -24.62
N ASP A 40 -26.03 -13.50 -24.52
CA ASP A 40 -25.57 -12.65 -25.60
C ASP A 40 -24.07 -12.87 -25.87
N ASP A 41 -23.25 -12.98 -24.82
CA ASP A 41 -21.82 -13.25 -24.95
C ASP A 41 -21.52 -14.65 -25.51
N LEU A 42 -22.34 -15.63 -25.15
CA LEU A 42 -22.22 -17.02 -25.61
C LEU A 42 -22.83 -17.24 -26.99
N GLY A 43 -23.57 -16.27 -27.53
CA GLY A 43 -24.35 -16.44 -28.76
C GLY A 43 -25.33 -17.63 -28.68
N GLY A 44 -25.91 -17.85 -27.49
CA GLY A 44 -26.83 -18.96 -27.21
C GLY A 44 -26.19 -20.35 -27.05
N ARG A 45 -24.86 -20.45 -26.99
CA ARG A 45 -24.16 -21.73 -26.74
C ARG A 45 -24.20 -22.10 -25.25
N PRO A 46 -24.28 -23.39 -24.88
CA PRO A 46 -24.26 -23.80 -23.49
C PRO A 46 -22.83 -23.82 -22.91
N PHE A 47 -22.74 -23.81 -21.58
CA PHE A 47 -21.51 -24.20 -20.89
C PHE A 47 -21.31 -25.71 -20.91
N LEU A 48 -20.05 -26.13 -21.04
CA LEU A 48 -19.63 -27.51 -20.81
C LEU A 48 -19.10 -27.63 -19.38
N THR A 49 -19.67 -28.55 -18.61
CA THR A 49 -19.34 -28.75 -17.19
C THR A 49 -18.22 -29.78 -17.03
N ASN A 50 -17.30 -29.53 -16.10
CA ASN A 50 -16.23 -30.46 -15.73
C ASN A 50 -15.75 -30.19 -14.30
N ARG A 51 -16.54 -30.60 -13.30
CA ARG A 51 -16.32 -30.27 -11.88
C ARG A 51 -16.20 -28.74 -11.67
N SER A 52 -17.03 -28.02 -12.40
CA SER A 52 -17.19 -26.57 -12.44
C SER A 52 -18.02 -26.10 -11.25
N LEU A 53 -17.46 -26.26 -10.06
CA LEU A 53 -18.13 -25.97 -8.79
C LEU A 53 -17.80 -24.56 -8.29
N TRP A 54 -18.80 -23.90 -7.69
CA TRP A 54 -18.58 -22.69 -6.90
C TRP A 54 -17.70 -22.99 -5.70
N ARG A 55 -16.69 -22.16 -5.48
CA ARG A 55 -15.75 -22.29 -4.36
C ARG A 55 -15.10 -20.95 -4.05
N ASN A 56 -14.84 -20.71 -2.77
CA ASN A 56 -13.91 -19.67 -2.36
C ASN A 56 -12.50 -20.21 -2.58
N PHE A 57 -11.61 -19.42 -3.19
CA PHE A 57 -10.24 -19.85 -3.47
C PHE A 57 -9.39 -19.70 -2.20
N PRO A 58 -8.99 -20.81 -1.52
CA PRO A 58 -8.21 -20.68 -0.29
C PRO A 58 -6.76 -20.30 -0.60
N VAL A 59 -6.22 -19.34 0.15
CA VAL A 59 -4.78 -19.08 0.19
C VAL A 59 -4.16 -20.08 1.17
N ILE A 60 -3.36 -21.01 0.65
CA ILE A 60 -2.68 -22.05 1.42
C ILE A 60 -1.19 -21.74 1.41
N THR A 61 -0.59 -21.68 2.58
CA THR A 61 0.85 -21.56 2.79
C THR A 61 1.32 -22.62 3.78
N CYS A 62 2.41 -23.30 3.47
CA CYS A 62 2.99 -24.30 4.36
C CYS A 62 4.35 -23.85 4.90
N GLY A 63 4.49 -23.80 6.22
CA GLY A 63 5.74 -23.44 6.89
C GLY A 63 6.86 -24.44 6.65
N LYS A 64 6.53 -25.74 6.58
CA LYS A 64 7.49 -26.84 6.35
C LYS A 64 7.07 -27.68 5.16
N TRP A 65 7.97 -27.92 4.20
CA TRP A 65 7.61 -28.57 2.93
C TRP A 65 7.87 -30.07 2.88
N ASN A 66 8.27 -30.67 3.98
CA ASN A 66 8.59 -32.09 4.07
C ASN A 66 8.08 -32.69 5.38
N HIS A 67 7.81 -34.00 5.33
CA HIS A 67 7.51 -34.82 6.49
C HIS A 67 8.04 -36.24 6.22
N ASP A 68 8.90 -36.73 7.10
CA ASP A 68 9.63 -37.99 6.93
C ASP A 68 10.33 -38.09 5.57
N ASN A 69 9.84 -38.93 4.66
CA ASN A 69 10.35 -39.09 3.29
C ASN A 69 9.42 -38.48 2.22
N ILE A 70 8.46 -37.65 2.62
CA ILE A 70 7.47 -37.02 1.75
C ILE A 70 7.80 -35.53 1.59
N VAL A 71 7.72 -35.04 0.36
CA VAL A 71 7.91 -33.61 0.02
C VAL A 71 6.65 -33.08 -0.67
N LEU A 72 6.20 -31.90 -0.26
CA LEU A 72 5.08 -31.21 -0.89
C LEU A 72 5.55 -30.45 -2.12
N LEU A 73 4.82 -30.58 -3.24
CA LEU A 73 5.14 -29.93 -4.52
C LEU A 73 3.97 -29.08 -5.02
N GLY A 74 4.28 -27.98 -5.71
CA GLY A 74 3.28 -27.12 -6.34
C GLY A 74 2.20 -26.62 -5.38
N ASP A 75 0.94 -26.67 -5.81
CA ASP A 75 -0.20 -26.14 -5.07
C ASP A 75 -0.48 -26.86 -3.74
N SER A 76 0.07 -28.06 -3.52
CA SER A 76 -0.08 -28.78 -2.24
C SER A 76 0.60 -28.12 -1.05
N LYS A 77 1.58 -27.22 -1.30
CA LYS A 77 2.25 -26.41 -0.26
C LYS A 77 1.97 -24.92 -0.34
N ALA A 78 1.62 -24.42 -1.52
CA ALA A 78 1.56 -23.01 -1.81
C ALA A 78 0.57 -22.77 -2.96
N SER A 79 -0.66 -22.37 -2.65
CA SER A 79 -1.64 -22.06 -3.69
C SER A 79 -1.33 -20.71 -4.35
N ALA A 80 -1.60 -20.61 -5.65
CA ALA A 80 -1.58 -19.38 -6.41
C ALA A 80 -2.95 -19.17 -7.06
N HIS A 81 -3.54 -17.99 -6.88
CA HIS A 81 -4.78 -17.58 -7.54
C HIS A 81 -4.75 -17.92 -9.04
N TRP A 82 -5.88 -18.43 -9.54
CA TRP A 82 -6.02 -18.98 -10.90
C TRP A 82 -5.58 -18.01 -11.99
N SER A 83 -5.72 -16.71 -11.74
CA SER A 83 -5.38 -15.61 -12.64
C SER A 83 -3.88 -15.47 -12.92
N ILE A 84 -3.00 -16.05 -12.09
CA ILE A 84 -1.55 -16.13 -12.35
C ILE A 84 -1.18 -17.44 -13.07
N GLY A 85 -2.00 -18.49 -12.93
CA GLY A 85 -1.91 -19.69 -13.75
C GLY A 85 -0.57 -20.43 -13.66
N SER A 86 -0.06 -20.66 -12.44
CA SER A 86 1.29 -21.22 -12.25
C SER A 86 1.34 -22.60 -11.58
N GLY A 87 0.22 -23.26 -11.26
CA GLY A 87 0.22 -24.52 -10.49
C GLY A 87 1.07 -25.63 -11.12
N THR A 88 0.88 -25.91 -12.41
CA THR A 88 1.69 -26.91 -13.14
C THR A 88 3.17 -26.52 -13.22
N LYS A 89 3.45 -25.25 -13.53
CA LYS A 89 4.83 -24.73 -13.59
C LYS A 89 5.52 -24.87 -12.23
N LEU A 90 4.84 -24.47 -11.14
CA LEU A 90 5.34 -24.59 -9.77
C LEU A 90 5.62 -26.05 -9.43
N ALA A 91 4.72 -26.97 -9.79
CA ALA A 91 4.93 -28.40 -9.57
C ALA A 91 6.16 -28.92 -10.33
N MET A 92 6.32 -28.56 -11.61
CA MET A 92 7.45 -28.98 -12.43
C MET A 92 8.78 -28.41 -11.91
N GLU A 93 8.85 -27.11 -11.61
CA GLU A 93 10.06 -26.49 -11.05
C GLU A 93 10.42 -27.06 -9.68
N CYS A 94 9.41 -27.36 -8.85
CA CYS A 94 9.64 -28.04 -7.58
C CYS A 94 10.16 -29.47 -7.77
N ALA A 95 9.64 -30.21 -8.75
CA ALA A 95 10.09 -31.57 -9.03
C ALA A 95 11.54 -31.59 -9.54
N ILE A 96 11.91 -30.64 -10.40
CA ILE A 96 13.29 -30.47 -10.91
C ILE A 96 14.25 -30.21 -9.74
N SER A 97 13.98 -29.19 -8.92
CA SER A 97 14.85 -28.85 -7.77
C SER A 97 14.92 -29.99 -6.74
N LEU A 98 13.81 -30.69 -6.48
CA LEU A 98 13.85 -31.87 -5.60
C LEU A 98 14.72 -32.98 -6.20
N SER A 99 14.62 -33.24 -7.50
CA SER A 99 15.45 -34.22 -8.19
C SER A 99 16.93 -33.86 -8.08
N ASP A 100 17.29 -32.60 -8.32
CA ASP A 100 18.67 -32.12 -8.22
C ASP A 100 19.23 -32.28 -6.80
N ALA A 101 18.42 -31.95 -5.79
CA ALA A 101 18.78 -32.14 -4.38
C ALA A 101 18.98 -33.63 -4.02
N VAL A 102 18.10 -34.52 -4.51
CA VAL A 102 18.25 -35.98 -4.33
C VAL A 102 19.52 -36.50 -4.98
N VAL A 103 19.86 -36.03 -6.19
CA VAL A 103 21.10 -36.40 -6.88
C VAL A 103 22.33 -35.92 -6.10
N ALA A 104 22.29 -34.71 -5.52
CA ALA A 104 23.41 -34.13 -4.80
C ALA A 104 23.66 -34.79 -3.42
N HIS A 105 22.60 -35.12 -2.69
CA HIS A 105 22.69 -35.57 -1.29
C HIS A 105 22.41 -37.07 -1.08
N GLY A 106 21.93 -37.78 -2.11
CA GLY A 106 21.67 -39.21 -2.05
C GLY A 106 20.66 -39.57 -0.96
N SER A 107 21.11 -40.37 0.02
CA SER A 107 20.28 -40.82 1.16
C SER A 107 20.24 -39.83 2.34
N ASP A 108 21.00 -38.73 2.30
CA ASP A 108 20.92 -37.69 3.32
C ASP A 108 19.67 -36.82 3.11
N LEU A 109 18.53 -37.27 3.67
CA LEU A 109 17.25 -36.58 3.56
C LEU A 109 17.29 -35.15 4.11
N THR A 110 18.10 -34.90 5.16
CA THR A 110 18.20 -33.57 5.75
C THR A 110 18.86 -32.60 4.76
N GLY A 111 19.94 -33.04 4.11
CA GLY A 111 20.59 -32.31 3.02
C GLY A 111 19.64 -32.05 1.85
N VAL A 112 18.94 -33.09 1.37
CA VAL A 112 17.95 -32.98 0.27
C VAL A 112 16.91 -31.90 0.57
N PHE A 113 16.28 -31.95 1.75
CA PHE A 113 15.20 -31.02 2.09
C PHE A 113 15.71 -29.60 2.28
N THR A 114 16.90 -29.45 2.87
CA THR A 114 17.51 -28.13 3.07
C THR A 114 17.81 -27.45 1.74
N GLN A 115 18.42 -28.17 0.79
CA GLN A 115 18.71 -27.63 -0.54
C GLN A 115 17.41 -27.30 -1.30
N TYR A 116 16.47 -28.25 -1.38
CA TYR A 116 15.20 -28.05 -2.07
C TYR A 116 14.45 -26.81 -1.56
N GLU A 117 14.36 -26.68 -0.24
CA GLU A 117 13.66 -25.56 0.37
C GLU A 117 14.39 -24.24 0.11
N ALA A 118 15.72 -24.20 0.25
CA ALA A 118 16.52 -23.01 -0.04
C ALA A 118 16.38 -22.54 -1.50
N GLU A 119 16.34 -23.46 -2.46
CA GLU A 119 16.21 -23.13 -3.89
C GLU A 119 14.79 -22.68 -4.27
N ARG A 120 13.76 -23.20 -3.59
CA ARG A 120 12.36 -23.01 -4.00
C ARG A 120 11.57 -22.04 -3.13
N ARG A 121 11.97 -21.74 -1.89
CA ARG A 121 11.26 -20.85 -0.95
C ARG A 121 10.94 -19.49 -1.59
N THR A 122 11.98 -18.73 -1.93
CA THR A 122 11.82 -17.37 -2.47
C THR A 122 11.04 -17.33 -3.79
N PRO A 123 11.33 -18.16 -4.81
CA PRO A 123 10.54 -18.14 -6.05
C PRO A 123 9.05 -18.47 -5.87
N VAL A 124 8.72 -19.40 -4.97
CA VAL A 124 7.34 -19.75 -4.64
C VAL A 124 6.66 -18.57 -3.95
N GLU A 125 7.30 -17.96 -2.96
CA GLU A 125 6.77 -16.79 -2.23
C GLU A 125 6.52 -15.60 -3.15
N ILE A 126 7.41 -15.32 -4.11
CA ILE A 126 7.20 -14.28 -5.13
C ILE A 126 5.93 -14.59 -5.96
N THR A 127 5.74 -15.86 -6.33
CA THR A 127 4.57 -16.28 -7.12
C THR A 127 3.28 -16.13 -6.29
N GLN A 128 3.31 -16.53 -5.02
CA GLN A 128 2.17 -16.36 -4.11
C GLN A 128 1.85 -14.88 -3.88
N HIS A 129 2.86 -14.03 -3.69
CA HIS A 129 2.66 -12.60 -3.56
C HIS A 129 2.00 -12.00 -4.80
N ASN A 130 2.48 -12.33 -6.00
CA ASN A 130 1.87 -11.87 -7.25
C ASN A 130 0.42 -12.35 -7.40
N ALA A 131 0.14 -13.56 -6.93
CA ALA A 131 -1.20 -14.13 -6.92
C ALA A 131 -2.12 -13.44 -5.92
N GLU A 132 -1.63 -13.10 -4.74
CA GLU A 132 -2.36 -12.33 -3.74
C GLU A 132 -2.67 -10.91 -4.25
N VAL A 133 -1.70 -10.23 -4.87
CA VAL A 133 -1.92 -8.92 -5.50
C VAL A 133 -3.00 -9.02 -6.58
N SER A 134 -2.99 -10.09 -7.39
CA SER A 134 -4.04 -10.31 -8.36
C SER A 134 -5.40 -10.63 -7.73
N LEU A 135 -5.44 -11.44 -6.68
CA LEU A 135 -6.69 -11.77 -5.96
C LEU A 135 -7.32 -10.49 -5.43
N ARG A 136 -6.55 -9.65 -4.74
CA ARG A 136 -7.03 -8.37 -4.22
C ARG A 136 -7.58 -7.45 -5.32
N TRP A 137 -7.05 -7.51 -6.53
CA TRP A 137 -7.59 -6.75 -7.67
C TRP A 137 -9.01 -7.21 -8.04
N PHE A 138 -9.26 -8.53 -8.06
CA PHE A 138 -10.59 -9.08 -8.36
C PHE A 138 -11.58 -8.89 -7.20
N GLU A 139 -11.11 -9.00 -5.95
CA GLU A 139 -11.93 -8.72 -4.75
C GLU A 139 -12.42 -7.26 -4.68
N ASN A 140 -11.76 -6.35 -5.40
CA ASN A 140 -12.13 -4.93 -5.46
C ASN A 140 -12.61 -4.51 -6.86
N ILE A 141 -13.30 -5.39 -7.57
CA ILE A 141 -13.72 -5.18 -8.97
C ILE A 141 -14.58 -3.93 -9.17
N ASP A 142 -15.31 -3.50 -8.13
CA ASP A 142 -16.12 -2.29 -8.09
C ASP A 142 -15.30 -1.02 -8.37
N MET A 143 -14.07 -0.94 -7.83
CA MET A 143 -13.12 0.13 -8.12
C MET A 143 -12.61 0.11 -9.56
N HIS A 144 -12.71 -1.04 -10.24
CA HIS A 144 -12.27 -1.23 -11.61
C HIS A 144 -13.40 -1.04 -12.63
N TRP A 145 -14.67 -1.18 -12.23
CA TRP A 145 -15.83 -1.07 -13.13
C TRP A 145 -16.01 0.31 -13.77
N ARG A 146 -15.50 1.36 -13.13
CA ARG A 146 -15.58 2.74 -13.64
C ARG A 146 -14.55 3.05 -14.74
N LYS A 147 -13.63 2.13 -15.03
CA LYS A 147 -12.59 2.32 -16.04
C LYS A 147 -13.17 2.11 -17.44
N THR A 148 -12.64 2.81 -18.45
CA THR A 148 -12.93 2.48 -19.86
C THR A 148 -12.46 1.07 -20.17
N GLY A 149 -13.00 0.45 -21.24
CA GLY A 149 -12.60 -0.90 -21.63
C GLY A 149 -11.09 -1.08 -21.79
N LYS A 150 -10.39 -0.07 -22.36
CA LYS A 150 -8.94 -0.12 -22.54
C LYS A 150 -8.18 0.06 -21.23
N HIS A 151 -8.59 1.02 -20.40
CA HIS A 151 -7.99 1.21 -19.07
C HIS A 151 -8.23 -0.01 -18.17
N PHE A 152 -9.41 -0.62 -18.23
CA PHE A 152 -9.73 -1.86 -17.53
C PHE A 152 -8.82 -3.00 -18.00
N ALA A 153 -8.71 -3.23 -19.31
CA ALA A 153 -7.86 -4.27 -19.88
C ALA A 153 -6.38 -4.08 -19.50
N PHE A 154 -5.85 -2.86 -19.63
CA PHE A 154 -4.48 -2.54 -19.23
C PHE A 154 -4.26 -2.78 -17.73
N SER A 155 -5.18 -2.28 -16.88
CA SER A 155 -5.13 -2.46 -15.42
C SER A 155 -5.19 -3.93 -15.03
N CYS A 156 -6.07 -4.70 -15.67
CA CYS A 156 -6.18 -6.13 -15.46
C CYS A 156 -4.86 -6.81 -15.82
N MET A 157 -4.31 -6.60 -17.01
CA MET A 157 -3.06 -7.27 -17.40
C MET A 157 -1.85 -6.91 -16.52
N SER A 158 -1.76 -5.65 -16.08
CA SER A 158 -0.62 -5.16 -15.30
C SER A 158 -0.77 -5.31 -13.77
N ARG A 159 -1.90 -5.86 -13.28
CA ARG A 159 -2.26 -5.92 -11.85
C ARG A 159 -1.18 -6.51 -10.94
N SER A 160 -0.53 -7.60 -11.36
CA SER A 160 0.51 -8.29 -10.58
C SER A 160 1.92 -7.73 -10.82
N LYS A 161 2.05 -6.69 -11.65
CA LYS A 161 3.32 -6.11 -12.12
C LYS A 161 4.24 -7.07 -12.88
N SER A 162 3.82 -8.32 -13.09
CA SER A 162 4.56 -9.30 -13.91
C SER A 162 4.52 -8.96 -15.39
N ILE A 163 3.45 -8.29 -15.83
CA ILE A 163 3.32 -7.70 -17.16
C ILE A 163 3.44 -6.18 -17.01
N THR A 164 4.57 -5.65 -17.45
CA THR A 164 4.88 -4.22 -17.44
C THR A 164 4.48 -3.53 -18.74
N TRP A 165 4.57 -2.20 -18.77
CA TRP A 165 4.39 -1.38 -19.97
C TRP A 165 5.25 -1.87 -21.15
N ASP A 166 6.55 -2.11 -20.91
CA ASP A 166 7.46 -2.60 -21.93
C ASP A 166 7.15 -4.04 -22.36
N ASN A 167 6.68 -4.85 -21.42
CA ASN A 167 6.23 -6.21 -21.71
C ASN A 167 4.99 -6.24 -22.61
N ILE A 168 4.08 -5.29 -22.47
CA ILE A 168 2.93 -5.13 -23.37
C ILE A 168 3.42 -4.59 -24.72
N ARG A 169 4.28 -3.57 -24.72
CA ARG A 169 4.87 -3.00 -25.96
C ARG A 169 5.52 -4.06 -26.85
N LEU A 170 6.23 -5.02 -26.24
CA LEU A 170 6.88 -6.12 -26.95
C LEU A 170 5.89 -7.16 -27.50
N ARG A 171 4.74 -7.37 -26.86
CA ARG A 171 3.76 -8.41 -27.21
C ARG A 171 2.68 -7.90 -28.15
N ASP A 172 2.21 -6.68 -27.92
CA ASP A 172 1.14 -6.03 -28.67
C ASP A 172 1.30 -4.49 -28.61
N PRO A 173 2.12 -3.91 -29.50
CA PRO A 173 2.33 -2.46 -29.53
C PRO A 173 1.06 -1.69 -29.91
N ALA A 174 0.19 -2.26 -30.76
CA ALA A 174 -1.04 -1.61 -31.20
C ALA A 174 -2.06 -1.49 -30.05
N PHE A 175 -2.17 -2.52 -29.22
CA PHE A 175 -2.98 -2.45 -28.01
C PHE A 175 -2.49 -1.37 -27.04
N LEU A 176 -1.16 -1.26 -26.86
CA LEU A 176 -0.57 -0.25 -25.99
C LEU A 176 -0.83 1.17 -26.50
N GLU A 177 -0.63 1.42 -27.80
CA GLU A 177 -0.93 2.69 -28.45
C GLU A 177 -2.41 3.06 -28.25
N ALA A 178 -3.32 2.10 -28.44
CA ALA A 178 -4.75 2.32 -28.22
C ALA A 178 -5.08 2.66 -26.75
N CYS A 179 -4.38 2.08 -25.78
CA CYS A 179 -4.53 2.42 -24.36
C CYS A 179 -3.97 3.82 -24.03
N GLU A 180 -2.83 4.19 -24.62
CA GLU A 180 -2.25 5.53 -24.51
C GLU A 180 -3.19 6.59 -25.09
N ASP A 181 -3.75 6.35 -26.29
CA ASP A 181 -4.74 7.23 -26.92
C ASP A 181 -5.97 7.46 -26.03
N ASP A 182 -6.53 6.38 -25.46
CA ASP A 182 -7.66 6.47 -24.53
C ASP A 182 -7.31 7.29 -23.29
N PHE A 183 -6.10 7.10 -22.75
CA PHE A 183 -5.61 7.87 -21.63
C PHE A 183 -5.50 9.37 -21.95
N TYR A 184 -4.84 9.77 -23.03
CA TYR A 184 -4.65 11.19 -23.35
C TYR A 184 -5.95 11.89 -23.72
N HIS A 185 -6.82 11.22 -24.47
CA HIS A 185 -8.14 11.74 -24.81
C HIS A 185 -8.95 12.03 -23.54
N ARG A 186 -9.02 11.06 -22.61
CA ARG A 186 -9.71 11.26 -21.33
C ARG A 186 -9.02 12.30 -20.46
N TYR A 187 -7.69 12.29 -20.39
CA TYR A 187 -6.94 13.23 -19.59
C TYR A 187 -7.26 14.68 -19.99
N GLN A 188 -7.27 14.98 -21.30
CA GLN A 188 -7.64 16.30 -21.79
C GLN A 188 -9.11 16.65 -21.45
N GLN A 189 -10.04 15.70 -21.62
CA GLN A 189 -11.45 15.91 -21.32
C GLN A 189 -11.74 16.12 -19.82
N GLU A 190 -11.12 15.32 -18.97
CA GLU A 190 -11.34 15.30 -17.52
C GLU A 190 -10.64 16.47 -16.83
N THR A 191 -9.48 16.90 -17.34
CA THR A 191 -8.62 17.88 -16.65
C THR A 191 -8.51 19.23 -17.36
N GLY A 192 -8.84 19.30 -18.66
CA GLY A 192 -8.65 20.49 -19.47
C GLY A 192 -7.19 20.82 -19.82
N HIS A 193 -6.21 20.03 -19.35
CA HIS A 193 -4.80 20.21 -19.69
C HIS A 193 -4.56 19.86 -21.16
N ASP A 194 -4.13 20.86 -21.93
CA ASP A 194 -3.65 20.67 -23.30
C ASP A 194 -2.14 20.43 -23.30
N LEU A 195 -1.73 19.23 -23.71
CA LEU A 195 -0.32 18.85 -23.80
C LEU A 195 0.31 19.25 -25.14
N GLY A 196 -0.38 20.02 -26.00
CA GLY A 196 0.19 20.53 -27.24
C GLY A 196 0.59 19.45 -28.25
N GLY A 197 -0.04 18.27 -28.16
CA GLY A 197 0.32 17.08 -28.94
C GLY A 197 1.48 16.26 -28.36
N GLU A 198 2.11 16.70 -27.27
CA GLU A 198 3.06 15.87 -26.53
C GLU A 198 2.36 14.69 -25.85
N ARG A 199 3.09 13.57 -25.76
CA ARG A 199 2.62 12.33 -25.11
C ARG A 199 3.66 11.86 -24.08
N PRO A 200 3.90 12.63 -23.01
CA PRO A 200 4.82 12.22 -21.97
C PRO A 200 4.23 11.03 -21.21
N THR A 201 5.04 10.01 -20.88
CA THR A 201 4.61 8.85 -20.07
C THR A 201 3.61 9.29 -18.99
N PRO A 202 2.44 8.65 -18.81
CA PRO A 202 1.35 9.17 -17.97
C PRO A 202 1.75 9.69 -16.59
N MET A 203 2.80 9.12 -15.98
CA MET A 203 3.41 9.58 -14.73
C MET A 203 3.92 11.04 -14.77
N PHE A 204 4.32 11.55 -15.93
CA PHE A 204 4.81 12.91 -16.15
C PHE A 204 3.73 13.89 -16.61
N THR A 205 2.47 13.47 -16.70
CA THR A 205 1.38 14.40 -16.95
C THR A 205 1.07 15.23 -15.69
N PRO A 206 0.74 16.53 -15.82
CA PRO A 206 0.32 17.36 -14.70
C PRO A 206 -0.89 16.79 -13.94
N LEU A 207 -0.96 17.07 -12.64
CA LEU A 207 -2.08 16.68 -11.79
C LEU A 207 -2.58 17.89 -11.01
N THR A 208 -3.86 18.22 -11.14
CA THR A 208 -4.48 19.31 -10.37
C THR A 208 -5.27 18.76 -9.20
N LEU A 209 -4.89 19.19 -8.00
CA LEU A 209 -5.52 18.86 -6.73
C LEU A 209 -6.11 20.15 -6.14
N ARG A 210 -7.44 20.30 -6.22
CA ARG A 210 -8.12 21.56 -5.89
C ARG A 210 -7.51 22.71 -6.70
N GLY A 211 -6.94 23.72 -6.04
CA GLY A 211 -6.29 24.87 -6.68
C GLY A 211 -4.79 24.70 -6.94
N MET A 212 -4.18 23.57 -6.55
CA MET A 212 -2.76 23.31 -6.73
C MET A 212 -2.53 22.40 -7.95
N THR A 213 -1.66 22.80 -8.86
CA THR A 213 -1.21 21.96 -9.97
C THR A 213 0.21 21.46 -9.73
N LEU A 214 0.40 20.15 -9.77
CA LEU A 214 1.70 19.48 -9.79
C LEU A 214 2.15 19.33 -11.24
N ALA A 215 3.43 19.60 -11.53
CA ALA A 215 4.00 19.46 -12.86
C ALA A 215 4.01 17.99 -13.36
N ASN A 216 4.07 17.04 -12.44
CA ASN A 216 4.00 15.61 -12.71
C ASN A 216 3.48 14.85 -11.48
N ARG A 217 3.33 13.53 -11.61
CA ARG A 217 2.79 12.63 -10.58
C ARG A 217 3.89 11.98 -9.72
N VAL A 218 5.13 12.47 -9.80
CA VAL A 218 6.24 11.96 -8.99
C VAL A 218 6.26 12.71 -7.66
N THR A 219 6.03 11.98 -6.58
CA THR A 219 6.01 12.53 -5.21
C THR A 219 7.15 11.92 -4.39
N MET A 220 7.92 12.77 -3.71
CA MET A 220 8.81 12.33 -2.64
C MET A 220 7.99 12.12 -1.36
N ALA A 221 8.06 10.91 -0.81
CA ALA A 221 7.41 10.55 0.45
C ALA A 221 8.03 11.29 1.66
N PRO A 222 7.26 11.48 2.75
CA PRO A 222 7.76 12.05 3.99
C PRO A 222 8.76 11.08 4.64
N MET A 223 10.05 11.44 4.62
CA MET A 223 11.15 10.61 5.13
C MET A 223 11.89 11.35 6.23
N ALA A 224 11.75 10.91 7.48
CA ALA A 224 12.44 11.48 8.63
C ALA A 224 13.96 11.54 8.42
N GLN A 225 14.51 12.74 8.55
CA GLN A 225 15.94 13.01 8.36
C GLN A 225 16.70 12.94 9.69
N TYR A 226 16.00 13.05 10.82
CA TYR A 226 16.57 13.01 12.17
C TYR A 226 17.74 13.98 12.37
N SER A 227 17.67 15.13 11.70
CA SER A 227 18.77 16.11 11.60
C SER A 227 18.41 17.48 12.17
N ALA A 228 17.24 17.61 12.80
CA ALA A 228 16.84 18.82 13.51
C ALA A 228 17.52 18.91 14.88
N VAL A 229 17.64 20.13 15.40
CA VAL A 229 18.08 20.39 16.78
C VAL A 229 16.93 21.09 17.49
N ASP A 230 16.40 20.48 18.55
CA ASP A 230 15.21 20.99 19.27
C ASP A 230 14.02 21.32 18.34
N GLY A 231 13.82 20.46 17.33
CA GLY A 231 12.79 20.65 16.31
C GLY A 231 13.09 21.71 15.25
N MET A 232 14.20 22.45 15.36
CA MET A 232 14.59 23.44 14.38
C MET A 232 15.13 22.78 13.10
N PRO A 233 14.49 22.95 11.93
CA PRO A 233 15.09 22.53 10.68
C PRO A 233 16.28 23.46 10.33
N GLY A 234 17.42 22.88 9.98
CA GLY A 234 18.63 23.61 9.55
C GLY A 234 19.05 23.34 8.09
N GLU A 235 20.30 23.70 7.78
CA GLU A 235 20.91 23.62 6.44
C GLU A 235 20.80 22.23 5.78
N TRP A 236 20.83 21.15 6.58
CA TRP A 236 20.59 19.80 6.08
C TRP A 236 19.27 19.70 5.31
N HIS A 237 18.18 20.17 5.92
CA HIS A 237 16.84 20.10 5.34
C HIS A 237 16.73 20.98 4.10
N LYS A 238 17.32 22.18 4.14
CA LYS A 238 17.37 23.08 2.99
C LYS A 238 18.07 22.44 1.79
N ALA A 239 19.26 21.85 2.01
CA ALA A 239 19.98 21.13 0.97
C ALA A 239 19.20 19.90 0.49
N HIS A 240 18.62 19.13 1.41
CA HIS A 240 17.87 17.92 1.11
C HIS A 240 16.66 18.20 0.22
N TYR A 241 15.75 19.08 0.64
CA TYR A 241 14.52 19.38 -0.10
C TYR A 241 14.81 20.20 -1.37
N GLY A 242 15.76 21.14 -1.29
CA GLY A 242 16.20 21.92 -2.45
C GLY A 242 16.74 21.05 -3.58
N ALA A 243 17.55 20.03 -3.27
CA ALA A 243 18.05 19.10 -4.28
C ALA A 243 16.92 18.33 -5.00
N ARG A 244 15.82 18.00 -4.31
CA ARG A 244 14.68 17.31 -4.93
C ARG A 244 13.87 18.27 -5.79
N ALA A 245 13.72 19.52 -5.35
CA ALA A 245 13.06 20.55 -6.13
C ALA A 245 13.77 20.75 -7.48
N MET A 246 15.10 20.88 -7.46
CA MET A 246 15.93 20.96 -8.68
C MET A 246 15.86 19.68 -9.53
N GLY A 247 15.58 18.52 -8.92
CA GLY A 247 15.45 17.24 -9.60
C GLY A 247 14.13 17.03 -10.36
N GLY A 248 13.18 17.97 -10.28
CA GLY A 248 11.93 17.92 -11.05
C GLY A 248 10.82 17.05 -10.46
N VAL A 249 10.85 16.75 -9.16
CA VAL A 249 9.71 16.09 -8.49
C VAL A 249 8.49 17.02 -8.50
N GLY A 250 7.30 16.48 -8.73
CA GLY A 250 6.06 17.25 -8.72
C GLY A 250 5.69 17.74 -7.32
N LEU A 251 5.85 16.88 -6.32
CA LEU A 251 5.55 17.17 -4.92
C LEU A 251 6.61 16.61 -3.97
N ILE A 252 7.05 17.43 -3.02
CA ILE A 252 7.91 17.07 -1.91
C ILE A 252 7.05 17.05 -0.65
N MET A 253 6.77 15.88 -0.07
CA MET A 253 6.24 15.83 1.28
C MET A 253 7.40 15.87 2.27
N THR A 254 7.45 16.89 3.14
CA THR A 254 8.46 16.95 4.19
C THR A 254 8.28 15.81 5.17
N GLU A 255 9.35 15.47 5.89
CA GLU A 255 9.25 14.56 7.02
C GLU A 255 8.19 14.97 8.05
N MET A 256 7.75 13.98 8.85
CA MET A 256 6.82 14.20 9.95
C MET A 256 7.33 15.32 10.85
N THR A 257 6.63 16.45 10.80
CA THR A 257 6.94 17.65 11.56
C THR A 257 5.98 17.73 12.75
N CYS A 258 6.56 17.87 13.93
CA CYS A 258 5.85 17.62 15.18
C CYS A 258 5.13 18.89 15.67
N PRO A 259 3.86 18.80 16.12
CA PRO A 259 3.08 19.95 16.61
C PRO A 259 3.46 20.39 18.04
N SER A 260 4.27 19.60 18.75
CA SER A 260 4.77 19.87 20.11
C SER A 260 6.13 19.17 20.35
N PRO A 261 6.87 19.54 21.42
CA PRO A 261 8.13 18.86 21.76
C PRO A 261 7.98 17.38 22.11
N ASP A 262 6.87 16.98 22.75
CA ASP A 262 6.57 15.60 23.14
C ASP A 262 5.93 14.77 22.02
N ALA A 263 5.50 15.41 20.93
CA ALA A 263 5.03 14.76 19.71
C ALA A 263 6.15 14.10 18.88
N ARG A 264 7.41 14.37 19.19
CA ARG A 264 8.56 13.85 18.44
C ARG A 264 8.76 12.35 18.60
N ILE A 265 9.30 11.72 17.56
CA ILE A 265 9.81 10.34 17.63
C ILE A 265 11.15 10.35 18.36
N THR A 266 12.07 11.21 17.93
CA THR A 266 13.45 11.31 18.43
C THR A 266 13.83 12.78 18.61
N ASP A 267 14.96 13.06 19.26
CA ASP A 267 15.46 14.44 19.41
C ASP A 267 15.76 15.11 18.06
N GLY A 268 16.05 14.32 17.02
CA GLY A 268 16.35 14.79 15.67
C GLY A 268 15.13 15.10 14.80
N CYS A 269 13.91 14.88 15.29
CA CYS A 269 12.69 15.18 14.54
C CYS A 269 12.46 16.69 14.43
N THR A 270 11.97 17.14 13.26
CA THR A 270 11.56 18.53 13.04
C THR A 270 10.27 18.86 13.79
N GLY A 271 10.10 20.15 14.07
CA GLY A 271 8.95 20.73 14.75
C GLY A 271 8.35 21.91 14.01
N ILE A 272 7.11 22.25 14.35
CA ILE A 272 6.46 23.51 13.98
C ILE A 272 5.54 24.01 15.11
N TRP A 273 5.99 23.83 16.35
CA TRP A 273 5.23 24.18 17.56
C TRP A 273 5.43 25.62 18.02
N ASN A 274 6.36 26.36 17.39
CA ASN A 274 6.63 27.76 17.68
C ASN A 274 6.98 28.56 16.40
N ASP A 275 7.01 29.88 16.55
CA ASP A 275 7.15 30.79 15.40
C ASP A 275 8.57 30.81 14.84
N ALA A 276 9.60 30.52 15.65
CA ALA A 276 10.97 30.41 15.17
C ALA A 276 11.14 29.22 14.23
N GLN A 277 10.53 28.07 14.56
CA GLN A 277 10.50 26.90 13.69
C GLN A 277 9.70 27.16 12.41
N ALA A 278 8.55 27.82 12.52
CA ALA A 278 7.77 28.21 11.34
C ALA A 278 8.55 29.14 10.40
N GLN A 279 9.31 30.09 10.95
CA GLN A 279 10.16 30.98 10.16
C GLN A 279 11.32 30.24 9.48
N ALA A 280 11.91 29.25 10.14
CA ALA A 280 12.94 28.40 9.52
C ALA A 280 12.36 27.55 8.38
N TRP A 281 11.17 26.97 8.57
CA TRP A 281 10.45 26.27 7.51
C TRP A 281 10.12 27.16 6.32
N ARG A 282 9.64 28.40 6.56
CA ARG A 282 9.39 29.37 5.49
C ARG A 282 10.64 29.56 4.60
N GLY A 283 11.82 29.71 5.20
CA GLY A 283 13.06 29.83 4.44
C GLY A 283 13.39 28.62 3.55
N ILE A 284 12.95 27.41 3.93
CA ILE A 284 13.12 26.19 3.13
C ILE A 284 12.04 26.13 2.03
N VAL A 285 10.80 26.45 2.35
CA VAL A 285 9.67 26.52 1.41
C VAL A 285 9.98 27.52 0.29
N ASP A 286 10.34 28.75 0.67
CA ASP A 286 10.71 29.82 -0.28
C ASP A 286 11.88 29.38 -1.18
N PHE A 287 12.87 28.67 -0.61
CA PHE A 287 13.99 28.15 -1.38
C PHE A 287 13.55 27.09 -2.39
N VAL A 288 12.68 26.16 -2.00
CA VAL A 288 12.13 25.12 -2.89
C VAL A 288 11.32 25.73 -4.02
N HIS A 289 10.43 26.67 -3.73
CA HIS A 289 9.66 27.39 -4.75
C HIS A 289 10.54 28.19 -5.71
N ALA A 290 11.71 28.66 -5.26
CA ALA A 290 12.67 29.35 -6.12
C ALA A 290 13.46 28.41 -7.07
N GLN A 291 13.41 27.07 -6.89
CA GLN A 291 14.15 26.13 -7.73
C GLN A 291 13.37 25.63 -8.96
N GLY A 292 12.06 25.84 -9.04
CA GLY A 292 11.22 25.37 -10.14
C GLY A 292 9.77 25.13 -9.75
N ASP A 293 9.09 24.24 -10.48
CA ASP A 293 7.64 23.99 -10.34
C ASP A 293 7.28 22.99 -9.21
N ALA A 294 8.28 22.50 -8.47
CA ALA A 294 8.07 21.58 -7.37
C ALA A 294 7.19 22.20 -6.28
N LYS A 295 6.18 21.46 -5.85
CA LYS A 295 5.38 21.79 -4.67
C LYS A 295 5.98 21.19 -3.43
N ILE A 296 5.74 21.79 -2.27
CA ILE A 296 6.18 21.29 -0.98
C ILE A 296 5.01 21.21 0.00
N GLY A 297 4.82 20.02 0.57
CA GLY A 297 3.78 19.74 1.54
C GLY A 297 4.34 19.50 2.93
N LEU A 298 3.54 19.84 3.93
CA LEU A 298 3.82 19.62 5.34
C LEU A 298 3.11 18.35 5.81
N GLN A 299 3.86 17.36 6.29
CA GLN A 299 3.27 16.26 7.06
C GLN A 299 3.31 16.61 8.56
N ILE A 300 2.15 16.71 9.22
CA ILE A 300 2.09 16.91 10.68
C ILE A 300 1.75 15.58 11.35
N GLY A 301 2.50 15.21 12.39
CA GLY A 301 2.25 13.97 13.13
C GLY A 301 2.73 14.00 14.57
N HIS A 302 2.17 13.11 15.38
CA HIS A 302 2.48 12.95 16.79
C HIS A 302 2.84 11.49 17.08
N ALA A 303 4.06 11.22 17.54
CA ALA A 303 4.61 9.87 17.67
C ALA A 303 3.84 8.98 18.66
N GLY A 304 3.18 9.58 19.65
CA GLY A 304 2.38 8.86 20.64
C GLY A 304 3.25 7.86 21.40
N ARG A 305 2.81 6.59 21.49
CA ARG A 305 3.60 5.52 22.14
C ARG A 305 4.96 5.21 21.48
N LYS A 306 5.23 5.71 20.28
CA LYS A 306 6.54 5.59 19.62
C LYS A 306 7.46 6.78 19.90
N GLY A 307 7.00 7.77 20.67
CA GLY A 307 7.80 8.93 21.05
C GLY A 307 8.92 8.59 22.02
N SER A 308 9.83 9.54 22.24
CA SER A 308 10.97 9.36 23.15
C SER A 308 11.86 8.16 22.79
N SER A 309 12.07 7.95 21.49
CA SER A 309 12.90 6.89 20.93
C SER A 309 14.26 7.41 20.45
N ARG A 310 15.21 6.49 20.28
CA ARG A 310 16.53 6.78 19.71
C ARG A 310 16.42 7.11 18.22
N VAL A 311 17.40 7.84 17.71
CA VAL A 311 17.62 7.92 16.26
C VAL A 311 17.92 6.52 15.71
N PRO A 312 17.47 6.16 14.49
CA PRO A 312 17.60 4.79 13.99
C PRO A 312 19.03 4.25 13.96
N ALA A 313 20.03 5.11 13.79
CA ALA A 313 21.45 4.74 13.84
C ALA A 313 21.88 4.14 15.20
N ASP A 314 21.19 4.51 16.29
CA ASP A 314 21.48 4.06 17.66
C ASP A 314 20.50 2.97 18.15
N GLY A 315 19.64 2.49 17.25
CA GLY A 315 18.64 1.44 17.49
C GLY A 315 17.21 1.89 17.16
N ILE A 316 16.67 1.35 16.08
CA ILE A 316 15.30 1.63 15.63
C ILE A 316 14.26 1.20 16.67
N ASP A 317 13.26 2.05 16.92
CA ASP A 317 12.13 1.81 17.83
C ASP A 317 12.51 1.53 19.31
N LEU A 318 13.79 1.70 19.67
CA LEU A 318 14.26 1.56 21.04
C LEU A 318 14.11 2.87 21.82
N PRO A 319 13.75 2.82 23.12
CA PRO A 319 13.62 4.01 23.94
C PRO A 319 14.98 4.71 24.16
N LYS A 320 14.94 6.03 24.37
CA LYS A 320 16.10 6.80 24.80
C LYS A 320 16.63 6.29 26.15
N GLN A 321 17.94 6.44 26.35
CA GLN A 321 18.59 6.04 27.61
C GLN A 321 18.42 7.06 28.74
N ALA A 322 18.27 8.34 28.39
CA ALA A 322 18.11 9.47 29.32
C ALA A 322 17.21 10.55 28.70
N ASP A 323 16.77 11.52 29.51
CA ASP A 323 15.98 12.68 29.08
C ASP A 323 14.73 12.29 28.28
N ASN A 324 14.05 11.23 28.74
CA ASN A 324 12.80 10.79 28.17
C ASN A 324 11.68 11.78 28.52
N TRP A 325 10.81 12.07 27.56
CA TRP A 325 9.57 12.80 27.82
C TRP A 325 8.41 11.82 28.05
N PRO A 326 7.34 12.25 28.74
CA PRO A 326 6.12 11.45 28.85
C PRO A 326 5.54 11.14 27.47
N ILE A 327 5.09 9.90 27.30
CA ILE A 327 4.41 9.45 26.08
C ILE A 327 3.00 8.98 26.42
N TYR A 328 2.08 9.19 25.48
CA TYR A 328 0.68 8.80 25.61
C TYR A 328 0.14 8.19 24.31
N SER A 329 -0.93 7.43 24.44
CA SER A 329 -1.54 6.65 23.36
C SER A 329 -3.03 6.41 23.65
N ALA A 330 -3.76 5.82 22.70
CA ALA A 330 -5.16 5.43 22.92
C ALA A 330 -5.35 4.53 24.15
N SER A 331 -4.41 3.61 24.42
CA SER A 331 -4.42 2.69 25.55
C SER A 331 -2.99 2.43 26.06
N PRO A 332 -2.81 1.92 27.30
CA PRO A 332 -1.49 1.75 27.93
C PRO A 332 -0.78 0.48 27.43
N ILE A 333 -0.53 0.42 26.13
CA ILE A 333 0.08 -0.72 25.44
C ILE A 333 1.44 -0.28 24.84
N PRO A 334 2.57 -0.82 25.32
CA PRO A 334 3.90 -0.44 24.83
C PRO A 334 4.08 -0.83 23.36
N LEU A 335 5.06 -0.21 22.69
CA LEU A 335 5.45 -0.57 21.33
C LEU A 335 6.13 -1.96 21.29
N ILE A 336 7.13 -2.17 22.15
CA ILE A 336 7.83 -3.45 22.33
C ILE A 336 7.65 -3.89 23.78
N GLU A 337 7.01 -5.04 23.98
CA GLU A 337 6.78 -5.61 25.31
C GLU A 337 8.11 -5.86 26.04
N GLY A 338 8.16 -5.48 27.32
CA GLY A 338 9.36 -5.61 28.16
C GLY A 338 10.52 -4.67 27.81
N THR A 339 10.42 -3.86 26.74
CA THR A 339 11.49 -2.96 26.30
C THR A 339 11.07 -1.49 26.26
N SER A 340 9.94 -1.16 25.63
CA SER A 340 9.46 0.22 25.51
C SER A 340 8.74 0.66 26.80
N ALA A 341 8.73 1.96 27.07
CA ALA A 341 7.89 2.52 28.13
C ALA A 341 6.41 2.29 27.84
N ILE A 342 5.62 2.05 28.89
CA ILE A 342 4.17 1.96 28.79
C ILE A 342 3.61 3.39 28.65
N PRO A 343 2.88 3.72 27.57
CA PRO A 343 2.30 5.04 27.43
C PRO A 343 1.16 5.25 28.43
N ALA A 344 0.96 6.50 28.86
CA ALA A 344 -0.28 6.85 29.54
C ALA A 344 -1.47 6.70 28.57
N GLU A 345 -2.60 6.22 29.08
CA GLU A 345 -3.86 6.33 28.35
C GLU A 345 -4.24 7.81 28.26
N ILE A 346 -4.34 8.34 27.04
CA ILE A 346 -4.62 9.76 26.82
C ILE A 346 -6.02 10.11 27.34
N ASP A 347 -6.13 11.17 28.13
CA ASP A 347 -7.41 11.67 28.65
C ASP A 347 -8.03 12.74 27.72
N ARG A 348 -9.26 13.16 28.02
CA ARG A 348 -9.97 14.16 27.21
C ARG A 348 -9.25 15.51 27.15
N ALA A 349 -8.67 15.96 28.27
CA ALA A 349 -7.98 17.26 28.31
C ALA A 349 -6.70 17.24 27.46
N GLN A 350 -5.98 16.12 27.47
CA GLN A 350 -4.82 15.88 26.62
C GLN A 350 -5.22 15.74 25.14
N MET A 351 -6.33 15.06 24.83
CA MET A 351 -6.88 15.01 23.47
C MET A 351 -7.21 16.42 22.95
N ASP A 352 -7.85 17.26 23.76
CA ASP A 352 -8.14 18.65 23.41
C ASP A 352 -6.86 19.46 23.16
N LYS A 353 -5.87 19.32 24.05
CA LYS A 353 -4.57 19.99 23.90
C LYS A 353 -3.88 19.58 22.61
N VAL A 354 -3.79 18.28 22.34
CA VAL A 354 -3.11 17.76 21.14
C VAL A 354 -3.83 18.22 19.88
N ARG A 355 -5.16 18.17 19.84
CA ARG A 355 -5.94 18.75 18.72
C ARG A 355 -5.54 20.21 18.48
N ASP A 356 -5.51 21.02 19.53
CA ASP A 356 -5.17 22.45 19.41
C ASP A 356 -3.72 22.67 18.95
N GLU A 357 -2.79 21.80 19.35
CA GLU A 357 -1.40 21.78 18.86
C GLU A 357 -1.34 21.44 17.37
N PHE A 358 -2.09 20.44 16.89
CA PHE A 358 -2.22 20.14 15.45
C PHE A 358 -2.79 21.34 14.67
N VAL A 359 -3.84 22.00 15.21
CA VAL A 359 -4.43 23.20 14.60
C VAL A 359 -3.42 24.34 14.52
N ALA A 360 -2.67 24.60 15.60
CA ALA A 360 -1.64 25.63 15.62
C ALA A 360 -0.52 25.33 14.62
N ALA A 361 -0.07 24.08 14.55
CA ALA A 361 0.94 23.62 13.59
C ALA A 361 0.46 23.75 12.14
N ALA A 362 -0.80 23.41 11.84
CA ALA A 362 -1.39 23.58 10.52
C ALA A 362 -1.45 25.05 10.10
N ARG A 363 -1.85 25.96 11.01
CA ARG A 363 -1.86 27.41 10.76
C ARG A 363 -0.46 27.94 10.47
N ARG A 364 0.53 27.57 11.29
CA ARG A 364 1.93 27.95 11.06
C ARG A 364 2.46 27.38 9.74
N GLY A 365 2.06 26.18 9.35
CA GLY A 365 2.39 25.58 8.06
C GLY A 365 1.83 26.38 6.89
N ALA A 366 0.55 26.76 6.96
CA ALA A 366 -0.07 27.62 5.95
C ALA A 366 0.65 28.98 5.86
N ASP A 367 0.95 29.61 7.01
CA ASP A 367 1.68 30.87 7.06
C ASP A 367 3.12 30.74 6.52
N ALA A 368 3.77 29.59 6.72
CA ALA A 368 5.09 29.29 6.18
C ALA A 368 5.10 29.04 4.66
N GLY A 369 3.93 28.95 4.02
CA GLY A 369 3.79 28.85 2.57
C GLY A 369 3.73 27.43 2.00
N PHE A 370 3.53 26.40 2.83
CA PHE A 370 3.37 25.04 2.32
C PHE A 370 2.14 24.93 1.40
N ASP A 371 2.27 24.17 0.31
CA ASP A 371 1.23 24.04 -0.72
C ASP A 371 0.12 23.04 -0.34
N ILE A 372 0.46 22.05 0.49
CA ILE A 372 -0.46 20.99 0.92
C ILE A 372 -0.12 20.53 2.33
N LEU A 373 -1.15 20.09 3.06
CA LEU A 373 -1.02 19.50 4.39
C LEU A 373 -1.40 18.03 4.36
N GLU A 374 -0.58 17.18 4.99
CA GLU A 374 -0.88 15.78 5.24
C GLU A 374 -0.96 15.53 6.75
N LEU A 375 -2.08 14.96 7.20
CA LEU A 375 -2.27 14.53 8.58
C LEU A 375 -1.77 13.09 8.75
N HIS A 376 -0.78 12.88 9.62
CA HIS A 376 -0.18 11.57 9.78
C HIS A 376 -1.02 10.63 10.67
N CYS A 377 -1.92 9.86 10.05
CA CYS A 377 -2.78 8.86 10.70
C CYS A 377 -2.30 7.40 10.51
N ALA A 378 -0.98 7.19 10.37
CA ALA A 378 -0.41 5.89 9.99
C ALA A 378 0.80 5.49 10.86
N HIS A 379 1.51 4.43 10.48
CA HIS A 379 2.77 3.95 11.09
C HIS A 379 2.73 3.67 12.61
N GLY A 380 1.53 3.50 13.18
CA GLY A 380 1.36 3.19 14.61
C GLY A 380 1.64 4.37 15.56
N TYR A 381 1.70 5.60 15.02
CA TYR A 381 1.76 6.84 15.80
C TYR A 381 0.43 7.15 16.51
N LEU A 382 0.31 8.32 17.17
CA LEU A 382 -0.81 8.61 18.06
C LEU A 382 -2.18 8.40 17.39
N LEU A 383 -2.46 9.03 16.26
CA LEU A 383 -3.75 8.90 15.59
C LEU A 383 -3.99 7.48 15.07
N ALA A 384 -2.95 6.82 14.53
CA ALA A 384 -3.04 5.42 14.12
C ALA A 384 -3.32 4.47 15.31
N SER A 385 -2.85 4.83 16.51
CA SER A 385 -3.08 4.05 17.71
C SER A 385 -4.56 4.00 18.08
N PHE A 386 -5.34 5.06 17.79
CA PHE A 386 -6.79 5.06 17.96
C PHE A 386 -7.50 4.17 16.93
N LEU A 387 -7.00 4.15 15.69
CA LEU A 387 -7.63 3.43 14.58
C LEU A 387 -7.54 1.90 14.75
N SER A 388 -6.48 1.36 15.35
CA SER A 388 -6.27 -0.08 15.42
C SER A 388 -6.82 -0.69 16.71
N PRO A 389 -7.64 -1.77 16.64
CA PRO A 389 -8.09 -2.50 17.83
C PRO A 389 -6.96 -3.21 18.58
N LEU A 390 -5.78 -3.36 17.96
CA LEU A 390 -4.58 -3.92 18.62
C LEU A 390 -3.91 -2.91 19.57
N THR A 391 -4.26 -1.63 19.45
CA THR A 391 -3.61 -0.54 20.19
C THR A 391 -4.58 0.38 20.91
N ASN A 392 -5.87 0.25 20.61
CA ASN A 392 -6.97 0.93 21.26
C ASN A 392 -7.93 -0.10 21.86
N THR A 393 -7.79 -0.30 23.17
CA THR A 393 -8.65 -1.16 23.99
C THR A 393 -9.55 -0.33 24.90
N ARG A 394 -9.77 0.96 24.57
CA ARG A 394 -10.65 1.83 25.35
C ARG A 394 -12.09 1.31 25.29
N THR A 395 -12.82 1.57 26.38
CA THR A 395 -14.24 1.21 26.51
C THR A 395 -15.17 2.42 26.47
N ASP A 396 -14.62 3.62 26.26
CA ASP A 396 -15.36 4.86 26.08
C ASP A 396 -15.72 5.11 24.60
N GLU A 397 -16.21 6.32 24.31
CA GLU A 397 -16.63 6.74 22.96
C GLU A 397 -15.50 6.85 21.93
N TYR A 398 -14.24 6.62 22.33
CA TYR A 398 -13.07 6.61 21.44
C TYR A 398 -12.51 5.20 21.19
N GLY A 399 -13.14 4.14 21.71
CA GLY A 399 -12.73 2.74 21.51
C GLY A 399 -13.86 1.78 21.13
N GLY A 400 -13.49 0.53 20.82
CA GLY A 400 -14.43 -0.50 20.40
C GLY A 400 -14.80 -0.44 18.92
N SER A 401 -15.98 0.12 18.61
CA SER A 401 -16.51 0.14 17.23
C SER A 401 -15.61 0.93 16.27
N VAL A 402 -15.79 0.71 14.96
CA VAL A 402 -15.05 1.46 13.93
C VAL A 402 -15.33 2.96 14.06
N GLU A 403 -16.59 3.34 14.29
CA GLU A 403 -17.04 4.72 14.44
C GLU A 403 -16.36 5.41 15.63
N ASN A 404 -16.27 4.74 16.78
CA ASN A 404 -15.62 5.29 17.97
C ASN A 404 -14.11 5.45 17.76
N ARG A 405 -13.45 4.45 17.16
CA ARG A 405 -12.00 4.50 16.87
C ARG A 405 -11.63 5.59 15.86
N LEU A 406 -12.53 5.92 14.93
CA LEU A 406 -12.35 7.02 13.98
C LEU A 406 -12.59 8.40 14.60
N ARG A 407 -13.29 8.48 15.75
CA ARG A 407 -13.75 9.74 16.33
C ARG A 407 -12.62 10.74 16.56
N TYR A 408 -11.56 10.34 17.26
CA TYR A 408 -10.47 11.28 17.59
C TYR A 408 -9.66 11.72 16.35
N PRO A 409 -9.23 10.83 15.44
CA PRO A 409 -8.63 11.27 14.17
C PRO A 409 -9.52 12.23 13.36
N LEU A 410 -10.84 12.04 13.36
CA LEU A 410 -11.79 12.94 12.69
C LEU A 410 -12.00 14.28 13.44
N GLU A 411 -11.84 14.31 14.76
CA GLU A 411 -11.85 15.58 15.53
C GLU A 411 -10.61 16.43 15.27
N VAL A 412 -9.48 15.80 14.92
CA VAL A 412 -8.22 16.48 14.60
C VAL A 412 -8.14 16.94 13.14
N PHE A 413 -8.76 16.20 12.21
CA PHE A 413 -8.82 16.52 10.77
C PHE A 413 -9.71 17.73 10.49
#